data_AF-A0A370LNQ5-F1
#
_entry.id   AF-A0A370LNQ5-F1
#
_cell.length_a   1.000
_cell.length_b   1.000
_cell.length_c   1.000
_cell.angle_alpha   90.00
_cell.angle_beta   90.00
_cell.angle_gamma   90.00
#
_symmetry.space_group_name_H-M   'P 1'
#
loop_
_entity.id
_entity.type
_entity.pdbx_description
1 polymer ?
#
loop_
_entity_poly.entity_id
_entity_poly.type
_entity_poly.pdbx_seq_one_letter_code
_entity_poly.pdbx_strand_id
1 'polypeptide(L)'
;MMKMFLFAILLFSFAVVNLVSFASAEEYFVSIPFGAYDPTFDTPVENWFEPPVAKINVDDTVTWINDDREGHTVTSGQGTGRFGWMSGTKFGEPSGVFDSGRFLKDESWSFTFSNSGLFNYYCTIHPWMEGVVFVGESIPDYPHDANGQKIDEFPIIGYTHDGLVELDLTWEPDVILTHEKVAFIYHTYDPATNSNLDKMKYDFILLQSGVEIFRDEGVTSVGGDYRNYIFDKPGQIEIRFENIQSAGSSGIESAARGPAADLSMRTIVFTAMVYDNTQKQEHHEIVVQPAKRVELQYEILILIITIPGALAIIAVLYMMYGKGKRSFRKSSAV
;
A
#
# COMPACT_ATOMS: atom_id res chain seq x y z
N MET A 1 -11.10 -58.79 -6.45
CA MET A 1 -12.03 -57.97 -5.64
C MET A 1 -11.28 -57.59 -4.37
N MET A 2 -11.19 -56.28 -4.06
CA MET A 2 -10.58 -55.62 -2.87
C MET A 2 -9.06 -55.83 -2.63
N LYS A 3 -8.17 -54.80 -2.66
CA LYS A 3 -7.96 -53.66 -1.70
C LYS A 3 -7.54 -54.19 -0.30
N MET A 4 -6.51 -53.74 0.44
CA MET A 4 -5.74 -52.49 0.51
C MET A 4 -4.63 -52.63 1.61
N PHE A 5 -3.52 -51.90 1.44
CA PHE A 5 -2.73 -51.13 2.44
C PHE A 5 -1.97 -51.78 3.61
N LEU A 6 -0.66 -51.52 3.66
CA LEU A 6 0.11 -51.13 4.86
C LEU A 6 1.41 -50.42 4.40
N PHE A 7 1.34 -49.09 4.22
CA PHE A 7 1.90 -48.03 5.09
C PHE A 7 3.44 -47.90 5.05
N ALA A 8 3.94 -47.10 4.12
CA ALA A 8 5.26 -46.49 4.19
C ALA A 8 5.12 -45.12 4.87
N ILE A 9 5.76 -44.95 6.02
CA ILE A 9 5.84 -43.66 6.73
C ILE A 9 6.93 -42.84 6.06
N LEU A 10 6.52 -41.83 5.27
CA LEU A 10 7.43 -40.79 4.78
C LEU A 10 7.42 -39.65 5.80
N LEU A 11 8.47 -39.56 6.61
CA LEU A 11 8.74 -38.40 7.48
C LEU A 11 9.15 -37.23 6.59
N PHE A 12 8.23 -36.30 6.34
CA PHE A 12 8.54 -35.03 5.71
C PHE A 12 8.98 -34.05 6.81
N SER A 13 10.29 -33.86 6.98
CA SER A 13 10.79 -32.75 7.79
C SER A 13 10.58 -31.47 6.99
N PHE A 14 9.59 -30.67 7.37
CA PHE A 14 9.45 -29.31 6.88
C PHE A 14 10.57 -28.48 7.53
N ALA A 15 11.67 -28.26 6.79
CA ALA A 15 12.65 -27.26 7.17
C ALA A 15 12.01 -25.90 6.93
N VAL A 16 11.60 -25.23 8.01
CA VAL A 16 11.20 -23.83 7.97
C VAL A 16 12.47 -23.02 7.69
N VAL A 17 12.64 -22.63 6.43
CA VAL A 17 13.68 -21.68 6.05
C VAL A 17 13.18 -20.30 6.47
N ASN A 18 13.69 -19.79 7.58
CA ASN A 18 13.51 -18.38 7.92
C ASN A 18 14.25 -17.57 6.84
N LEU A 19 13.49 -17.01 5.90
CA LEU A 19 13.95 -15.95 5.03
C LEU A 19 14.07 -14.71 5.91
N VAL A 20 15.26 -14.46 6.42
CA VAL A 20 15.59 -13.16 6.99
C VAL A 20 15.69 -12.21 5.81
N SER A 21 14.69 -11.33 5.65
CA SER A 21 14.79 -10.20 4.73
C SER A 21 15.92 -9.31 5.25
N PHE A 22 17.10 -9.42 4.65
CA PHE A 22 18.08 -8.35 4.77
C PHE A 22 17.52 -7.17 3.99
N ALA A 23 17.25 -6.06 4.67
CA ALA A 23 17.05 -4.77 4.02
C ALA A 23 18.32 -4.48 3.20
N SER A 24 18.26 -4.72 1.90
CA SER A 24 19.28 -4.24 0.97
C SER A 24 19.01 -2.75 0.81
N ALA A 25 20.03 -1.91 0.97
CA ALA A 25 19.95 -0.54 0.48
C ALA A 25 19.54 -0.62 -1.01
N GLU A 26 18.48 0.10 -1.38
CA GLU A 26 18.02 0.15 -2.76
C GLU A 26 19.05 0.99 -3.55
N GLU A 27 19.63 0.41 -4.60
CA GLU A 27 20.57 1.14 -5.46
C GLU A 27 19.79 1.96 -6.50
N TYR A 28 19.96 3.27 -6.47
CA TYR A 28 19.33 4.20 -7.41
C TYR A 28 20.30 4.56 -8.53
N PHE A 29 19.83 4.55 -9.77
CA PHE A 29 20.67 4.84 -10.93
C PHE A 29 20.24 6.14 -11.62
N VAL A 30 21.23 6.96 -11.97
CA VAL A 30 21.06 8.14 -12.82
C VAL A 30 22.02 8.02 -14.01
N SER A 31 21.49 7.96 -15.22
CA SER A 31 22.31 7.95 -16.43
C SER A 31 22.64 9.37 -16.86
N ILE A 32 23.87 9.58 -17.35
CA ILE A 32 24.24 10.72 -18.17
C ILE A 32 24.10 10.26 -19.63
N PRO A 33 23.01 10.61 -20.33
CA PRO A 33 22.72 10.04 -21.64
C PRO A 33 23.68 10.56 -22.72
N PHE A 34 23.77 9.83 -23.81
CA PHE A 34 24.52 10.24 -24.98
C PHE A 34 24.09 11.62 -25.50
N GLY A 35 25.07 12.53 -25.64
CA GLY A 35 24.84 13.89 -26.12
C GLY A 35 24.63 14.93 -25.01
N ALA A 36 24.63 14.54 -23.74
CA ALA A 36 24.48 15.48 -22.62
C ALA A 36 25.58 16.57 -22.59
N TYR A 37 26.77 16.26 -23.13
CA TYR A 37 27.87 17.22 -23.31
C TYR A 37 27.59 18.37 -24.31
N ASP A 38 26.48 18.33 -25.07
CA ASP A 38 26.18 19.34 -26.09
C ASP A 38 24.93 20.15 -25.68
N PRO A 39 25.06 21.44 -25.30
CA PRO A 39 23.92 22.26 -24.89
C PRO A 39 22.96 22.58 -26.05
N THR A 40 23.37 22.29 -27.29
CA THR A 40 22.57 22.46 -28.51
C THR A 40 21.84 21.17 -28.91
N PHE A 41 22.08 20.06 -28.20
CA PHE A 41 21.45 18.79 -28.52
C PHE A 41 19.94 18.88 -28.35
N ASP A 42 19.23 18.58 -29.43
CA ASP A 42 17.78 18.67 -29.60
C ASP A 42 17.23 17.24 -29.61
N THR A 43 17.32 16.55 -28.47
CA THR A 43 16.59 15.28 -28.30
C THR A 43 15.20 15.54 -27.72
N PRO A 44 14.26 14.58 -27.87
CA PRO A 44 12.92 14.72 -27.31
C PRO A 44 12.85 14.87 -25.77
N VAL A 45 13.98 14.80 -25.07
CA VAL A 45 14.07 14.96 -23.62
C VAL A 45 15.12 16.03 -23.32
N GLU A 46 14.70 17.15 -22.73
CA GLU A 46 15.58 18.29 -22.33
C GLU A 46 16.53 17.95 -21.17
N ASN A 47 16.71 16.67 -20.85
CA ASN A 47 17.27 16.23 -19.57
C ASN A 47 18.73 15.79 -19.72
N TRP A 48 19.61 16.42 -18.96
CA TRP A 48 21.06 16.16 -18.94
C TRP A 48 21.45 14.99 -18.03
N PHE A 49 20.53 14.62 -17.14
CA PHE A 49 20.60 13.47 -16.24
C PHE A 49 19.26 12.75 -16.35
N GLU A 50 19.27 11.41 -16.37
CA GLU A 50 18.07 10.58 -16.50
C GLU A 50 17.95 9.60 -15.31
N PRO A 51 16.96 9.76 -14.43
CA PRO A 51 15.99 10.87 -14.38
C PRO A 51 16.65 12.21 -13.97
N PRO A 52 16.07 13.36 -14.36
CA PRO A 52 16.60 14.68 -13.97
C PRO A 52 16.39 14.97 -12.48
N VAL A 53 15.41 14.30 -11.88
CA VAL A 53 15.12 14.34 -10.44
C VAL A 53 15.12 12.91 -9.92
N ALA A 54 16.12 12.56 -9.12
CA ALA A 54 16.11 11.32 -8.35
C ALA A 54 15.41 11.57 -7.01
N LYS A 55 14.49 10.69 -6.63
CA LYS A 55 13.83 10.72 -5.31
C LYS A 55 14.26 9.47 -4.56
N ILE A 56 14.82 9.66 -3.38
CA ILE A 56 15.37 8.59 -2.53
C ILE A 56 15.05 8.90 -1.07
N ASN A 57 15.40 8.03 -0.14
CA ASN A 57 15.33 8.25 1.30
C ASN A 57 16.72 8.47 1.91
N VAL A 58 16.77 8.92 3.16
CA VAL A 58 18.04 9.00 3.91
C VAL A 58 18.71 7.62 3.94
N ASP A 59 20.03 7.62 3.82
CA ASP A 59 20.94 6.48 3.76
C ASP A 59 20.91 5.66 2.46
N ASP A 60 20.07 6.05 1.50
CA ASP A 60 20.12 5.49 0.15
C ASP A 60 21.36 5.98 -0.62
N THR A 61 21.78 5.15 -1.58
CA THR A 61 22.92 5.44 -2.47
C THR A 61 22.46 5.65 -3.89
N VAL A 62 22.86 6.78 -4.48
CA VAL A 62 22.67 7.06 -5.90
C VAL A 62 23.97 6.78 -6.64
N THR A 63 23.88 6.05 -7.75
CA THR A 63 24.96 5.73 -8.67
C THR A 63 24.71 6.44 -10.00
N TRP A 64 25.60 7.34 -10.37
CA TRP A 64 25.61 7.96 -11.68
C TRP A 64 26.45 7.14 -12.64
N ILE A 65 25.93 6.89 -13.84
CA ILE A 65 26.60 6.14 -14.91
C ILE A 65 26.80 7.07 -16.10
N ASN A 66 28.02 7.12 -16.63
CA ASN A 66 28.31 7.91 -17.83
C ASN A 66 28.08 7.10 -19.11
N ASP A 67 26.87 7.17 -19.66
CA ASP A 67 26.54 6.56 -20.95
C ASP A 67 26.93 7.45 -22.14
N ASP A 68 27.31 8.70 -21.87
CA ASP A 68 27.82 9.63 -22.85
C ASP A 68 29.22 9.26 -23.35
N ARG A 69 29.68 9.93 -24.41
CA ARG A 69 31.02 9.73 -24.99
C ARG A 69 32.10 10.63 -24.40
N GLU A 70 31.70 11.72 -23.77
CA GLU A 70 32.61 12.67 -23.14
C GLU A 70 32.75 12.37 -21.64
N GLY A 71 33.80 12.91 -21.02
CA GLY A 71 33.92 12.82 -19.56
C GLY A 71 32.95 13.78 -18.88
N HIS A 72 32.49 13.42 -17.69
CA HIS A 72 31.53 14.20 -16.90
C HIS A 72 31.92 14.26 -15.43
N THR A 73 31.20 15.09 -14.68
CA THR A 73 31.29 15.21 -13.22
C THR A 73 29.89 15.32 -12.64
N VAL A 74 29.75 14.95 -11.37
CA VAL A 74 28.56 15.10 -10.55
C VAL A 74 29.00 15.85 -9.30
N THR A 75 28.74 17.15 -9.29
CA THR A 75 29.21 18.06 -8.24
C THR A 75 28.01 18.78 -7.63
N SER A 76 27.85 18.68 -6.31
CA SER A 76 26.80 19.37 -5.59
C SER A 76 26.94 20.89 -5.75
N GLY A 77 25.85 21.58 -6.02
CA GLY A 77 25.84 23.02 -6.27
C GLY A 77 24.87 23.42 -7.37
N GLN A 78 25.05 24.64 -7.87
CA GLN A 78 24.22 25.18 -8.95
C GLN A 78 25.09 25.39 -10.19
N GLY A 79 24.60 24.93 -11.34
CA GLY A 79 25.19 25.23 -12.63
C GLY A 79 24.94 26.68 -13.05
N THR A 80 25.14 26.95 -14.34
CA THR A 80 24.83 28.25 -14.94
C THR A 80 23.59 28.22 -15.83
N GLY A 81 22.92 27.07 -15.88
CA GLY A 81 21.87 26.77 -16.83
C GLY A 81 22.38 26.75 -18.28
N ARG A 82 21.47 26.51 -19.22
CA ARG A 82 21.76 26.29 -20.65
C ARG A 82 22.67 27.34 -21.30
N PHE A 83 22.55 28.60 -20.88
CA PHE A 83 23.15 29.74 -21.54
C PHE A 83 24.13 30.55 -20.67
N GLY A 84 24.18 30.32 -19.36
CA GLY A 84 24.97 31.18 -18.46
C GLY A 84 26.48 31.06 -18.67
N TRP A 85 26.95 29.90 -19.10
CA TRP A 85 28.37 29.64 -19.41
C TRP A 85 28.91 30.51 -20.55
N MET A 86 28.05 30.98 -21.46
CA MET A 86 28.46 31.80 -22.61
C MET A 86 29.01 33.18 -22.21
N SER A 87 28.75 33.62 -20.98
CA SER A 87 29.34 34.84 -20.42
C SER A 87 30.86 34.73 -20.23
N GLY A 88 31.41 33.51 -20.14
CA GLY A 88 32.83 33.24 -19.92
C GLY A 88 33.35 33.61 -18.52
N THR A 89 32.48 34.12 -17.64
CA THR A 89 32.87 34.63 -16.31
C THR A 89 32.32 33.80 -15.16
N LYS A 90 31.36 32.90 -15.42
CA LYS A 90 30.75 32.02 -14.41
C LYS A 90 30.55 30.62 -15.00
N PHE A 91 30.89 29.60 -14.22
CA PHE A 91 30.80 28.17 -14.62
C PHE A 91 30.07 27.31 -13.57
N GLY A 92 29.38 27.93 -12.63
CA GLY A 92 28.62 27.28 -11.56
C GLY A 92 29.21 27.60 -10.19
N GLU A 93 28.47 27.26 -9.15
CA GLU A 93 28.83 27.49 -7.75
C GLU A 93 28.67 26.17 -6.99
N PRO A 94 29.76 25.50 -6.60
CA PRO A 94 29.68 24.26 -5.84
C PRO A 94 29.21 24.55 -4.40
N SER A 95 28.32 23.70 -3.88
CA SER A 95 27.90 23.77 -2.47
C SER A 95 28.85 23.02 -1.52
N GLY A 96 29.67 22.11 -2.05
CA GLY A 96 30.69 21.38 -1.30
C GLY A 96 30.19 20.15 -0.53
N VAL A 97 28.98 19.66 -0.83
CA VAL A 97 28.41 18.45 -0.21
C VAL A 97 29.04 17.19 -0.80
N PHE A 98 29.17 17.13 -2.13
CA PHE A 98 29.83 16.03 -2.83
C PHE A 98 30.42 16.48 -4.18
N ASP A 99 31.43 15.76 -4.64
CA ASP A 99 32.08 15.93 -5.93
C ASP A 99 32.65 14.58 -6.39
N SER A 100 32.17 14.07 -7.54
CA SER A 100 32.66 12.83 -8.11
C SER A 100 34.07 12.92 -8.66
N GLY A 101 34.56 14.14 -8.94
CA GLY A 101 35.64 14.33 -9.90
C GLY A 101 35.23 13.88 -11.31
N ARG A 102 36.18 13.90 -12.25
CA ARG A 102 35.91 13.52 -13.64
C ARG A 102 35.89 12.01 -13.81
N PHE A 103 34.82 11.49 -14.38
CA PHE A 103 34.70 10.09 -14.81
C PHE A 103 34.37 10.01 -16.31
N LEU A 104 34.94 9.01 -16.96
CA LEU A 104 34.88 8.80 -18.41
C LEU A 104 33.69 7.93 -18.80
N LYS A 105 33.53 7.72 -20.11
CA LYS A 105 32.54 6.83 -20.67
C LYS A 105 32.58 5.45 -20.00
N ASP A 106 31.39 4.91 -19.72
CA ASP A 106 31.14 3.61 -19.11
C ASP A 106 31.66 3.47 -17.67
N GLU A 107 32.16 4.56 -17.06
CA GLU A 107 32.48 4.63 -15.63
C GLU A 107 31.27 5.11 -14.83
N SER A 108 31.26 4.79 -13.54
CA SER A 108 30.21 5.18 -12.61
C SER A 108 30.79 5.75 -11.33
N TRP A 109 29.99 6.57 -10.65
CA TRP A 109 30.30 7.10 -9.32
C TRP A 109 29.07 7.07 -8.43
N SER A 110 29.26 6.75 -7.15
CA SER A 110 28.16 6.58 -6.19
C SER A 110 28.32 7.49 -4.98
N PHE A 111 27.19 7.93 -4.42
CA PHE A 111 27.16 8.73 -3.20
C PHE A 111 25.95 8.37 -2.33
N THR A 112 26.21 8.21 -1.04
CA THR A 112 25.20 7.90 -0.01
C THR A 112 24.76 9.18 0.69
N PHE A 113 23.45 9.43 0.73
CA PHE A 113 22.88 10.65 1.31
C PHE A 113 22.44 10.45 2.76
N SER A 114 23.21 10.93 3.72
CA SER A 114 22.92 10.78 5.15
C SER A 114 21.99 11.84 5.74
N ASN A 115 21.51 12.80 4.93
CA ASN A 115 20.64 13.88 5.38
C ASN A 115 19.49 14.07 4.39
N SER A 116 18.28 14.25 4.92
CA SER A 116 17.10 14.59 4.13
C SER A 116 17.22 16.01 3.56
N GLY A 117 16.66 16.24 2.37
CA GLY A 117 16.64 17.57 1.75
C GLY A 117 16.69 17.54 0.22
N LEU A 118 16.86 18.72 -0.36
CA LEU A 118 17.04 18.92 -1.80
C LEU A 118 18.51 19.20 -2.09
N PHE A 119 19.12 18.35 -2.93
CA PHE A 119 20.50 18.46 -3.35
C PHE A 119 20.57 18.72 -4.85
N ASN A 120 20.74 19.99 -5.20
CA ASN A 120 21.08 20.37 -6.57
C ASN A 120 22.51 19.94 -6.88
N TYR A 121 22.73 19.49 -8.10
CA TYR A 121 24.06 19.16 -8.60
C TYR A 121 24.18 19.51 -10.08
N TYR A 122 25.42 19.61 -10.53
CA TYR A 122 25.72 19.97 -11.90
C TYR A 122 27.04 19.34 -12.35
N CYS A 123 27.29 19.37 -13.67
CA CYS A 123 28.59 19.03 -14.22
C CYS A 123 29.49 20.28 -14.32
N THR A 124 30.63 20.25 -13.65
CA THR A 124 31.60 21.36 -13.63
C THR A 124 32.25 21.66 -14.99
N ILE A 125 32.35 20.68 -15.88
CA ILE A 125 32.88 20.86 -17.25
C ILE A 125 31.78 21.11 -18.29
N HIS A 126 30.53 20.82 -17.93
CA HIS A 126 29.34 21.09 -18.74
C HIS A 126 28.28 21.82 -17.89
N PRO A 127 28.48 23.10 -17.54
CA PRO A 127 27.70 23.77 -16.48
C PRO A 127 26.21 24.00 -16.74
N TRP A 128 25.71 23.64 -17.92
CA TRP A 128 24.28 23.62 -18.24
C TRP A 128 23.59 22.34 -17.75
N MET A 129 24.37 21.28 -17.50
CA MET A 129 23.85 20.02 -17.02
C MET A 129 23.52 20.16 -15.54
N GLU A 130 22.23 20.24 -15.22
CA GLU A 130 21.74 20.37 -13.86
C GLU A 130 20.79 19.21 -13.54
N GLY A 131 20.90 18.68 -12.34
CA GLY A 131 20.04 17.64 -11.81
C GLY A 131 19.73 17.88 -10.33
N VAL A 132 18.75 17.14 -9.81
CA VAL A 132 18.32 17.26 -8.42
C VAL A 132 18.21 15.87 -7.79
N VAL A 133 18.70 15.70 -6.57
CA VAL A 133 18.35 14.58 -5.70
C VAL A 133 17.47 15.10 -4.58
N PHE A 134 16.24 14.58 -4.49
CA PHE A 134 15.37 14.78 -3.33
C PHE A 134 15.53 13.58 -2.40
N VAL A 135 15.95 13.85 -1.17
CA VAL A 135 16.14 12.85 -0.11
C VAL A 135 15.02 13.05 0.91
N GLY A 136 14.07 12.12 0.92
CA GLY A 136 13.02 12.01 1.93
C GLY A 136 13.60 11.71 3.32
N GLU A 137 12.76 11.70 4.36
CA GLU A 137 13.21 11.30 5.70
C GLU A 137 13.61 9.82 5.73
N SER A 138 14.36 9.42 6.77
CA SER A 138 14.67 8.01 7.00
C SER A 138 13.37 7.26 7.29
N ILE A 139 13.10 6.24 6.48
CA ILE A 139 11.96 5.33 6.67
C ILE A 139 12.50 4.14 7.47
N PRO A 140 12.05 3.94 8.72
CA PRO A 140 12.48 2.81 9.51
C PRO A 140 12.02 1.48 8.89
N ASP A 141 12.75 0.40 9.15
CA ASP A 141 12.40 -0.97 8.72
C ASP A 141 11.54 -1.73 9.74
N TYR A 142 10.89 -1.01 10.65
CA TYR A 142 10.07 -1.57 11.72
C TYR A 142 8.79 -0.74 11.94
N PRO A 143 7.74 -1.30 12.59
CA PRO A 143 6.50 -0.58 12.86
C PRO A 143 6.69 0.45 13.97
N HIS A 144 5.91 1.54 13.91
CA HIS A 144 5.96 2.64 14.88
C HIS A 144 4.60 3.24 15.20
N ASP A 145 4.49 3.82 16.39
CA ASP A 145 3.37 4.67 16.77
C ASP A 145 3.44 6.07 16.11
N ALA A 146 2.44 6.91 16.35
CA ALA A 146 2.42 8.28 15.82
C ALA A 146 3.61 9.16 16.27
N ASN A 147 4.29 8.83 17.37
CA ASN A 147 5.44 9.58 17.86
C ASN A 147 6.77 9.10 17.25
N GLY A 148 6.73 8.12 16.35
CA GLY A 148 7.93 7.48 15.82
C GLY A 148 8.58 6.53 16.82
N GLN A 149 7.91 6.16 17.91
CA GLN A 149 8.41 5.15 18.83
C GLN A 149 8.22 3.76 18.23
N LYS A 150 9.26 2.93 18.30
CA LYS A 150 9.22 1.53 17.85
C LYS A 150 8.08 0.77 18.54
N ILE A 151 7.33 0.00 17.75
CA ILE A 151 6.46 -1.05 18.25
C ILE A 151 7.28 -2.34 18.24
N ASP A 152 7.60 -2.84 19.43
CA ASP A 152 8.50 -3.99 19.57
C ASP A 152 7.81 -5.31 19.19
N GLU A 153 6.50 -5.41 19.42
CA GLU A 153 5.73 -6.65 19.24
C GLU A 153 4.32 -6.36 18.70
N PHE A 154 3.90 -7.17 17.74
CA PHE A 154 2.50 -7.30 17.33
C PHE A 154 1.91 -8.63 17.84
N PRO A 155 0.58 -8.70 18.08
CA PRO A 155 -0.37 -7.59 17.98
C PRO A 155 -0.20 -6.57 19.12
N ILE A 156 -0.56 -5.31 18.85
CA ILE A 156 -0.72 -4.32 19.91
C ILE A 156 -2.10 -4.46 20.54
N ILE A 157 -2.17 -4.32 21.86
CA ILE A 157 -3.36 -4.64 22.64
C ILE A 157 -3.97 -3.35 23.20
N GLY A 158 -5.28 -3.19 23.03
CA GLY A 158 -6.07 -2.11 23.60
C GLY A 158 -7.28 -2.64 24.36
N TYR A 159 -7.78 -1.86 25.31
CA TYR A 159 -8.93 -2.22 26.13
C TYR A 159 -9.99 -1.13 26.07
N THR A 160 -11.27 -1.51 26.08
CA THR A 160 -12.35 -0.56 26.29
C THR A 160 -12.26 0.05 27.68
N HIS A 161 -12.82 1.25 27.87
CA HIS A 161 -12.74 1.97 29.15
C HIS A 161 -13.48 1.25 30.28
N ASP A 162 -14.49 0.44 29.94
CA ASP A 162 -15.17 -0.44 30.91
C ASP A 162 -14.43 -1.76 31.16
N GLY A 163 -13.31 -2.01 30.48
CA GLY A 163 -12.44 -3.17 30.67
C GLY A 163 -13.06 -4.50 30.24
N LEU A 164 -14.13 -4.46 29.45
CA LEU A 164 -14.88 -5.67 29.09
C LEU A 164 -14.48 -6.24 27.72
N VAL A 165 -13.82 -5.46 26.86
CA VAL A 165 -13.30 -5.95 25.57
C VAL A 165 -11.83 -5.59 25.48
N GLU A 166 -11.04 -6.59 25.15
CA GLU A 166 -9.67 -6.48 24.66
C GLU A 166 -9.70 -6.54 23.14
N LEU A 167 -8.88 -5.72 22.49
CA LEU A 167 -8.70 -5.72 21.05
C LEU A 167 -7.22 -5.81 20.71
N ASP A 168 -6.89 -6.82 19.94
CA ASP A 168 -5.58 -7.03 19.34
C ASP A 168 -5.58 -6.41 17.95
N LEU A 169 -4.58 -5.60 17.62
CA LEU A 169 -4.40 -4.99 16.30
C LEU A 169 -3.02 -5.31 15.75
N THR A 170 -2.97 -5.66 14.47
CA THR A 170 -1.75 -5.77 13.67
C THR A 170 -2.01 -5.10 12.33
N TRP A 171 -0.96 -4.61 11.66
CA TRP A 171 -1.07 -4.19 10.29
C TRP A 171 0.03 -4.76 9.41
N GLU A 172 -0.26 -4.92 8.13
CA GLU A 172 0.69 -5.39 7.12
C GLU A 172 0.61 -4.49 5.88
N PRO A 173 1.74 -3.99 5.35
CA PRO A 173 3.12 -4.17 5.82
C PRO A 173 3.42 -3.44 7.14
N ASP A 174 4.48 -3.84 7.85
CA ASP A 174 4.89 -3.27 9.15
C ASP A 174 5.11 -1.75 9.10
N VAL A 175 5.64 -1.27 7.97
CA VAL A 175 5.86 0.15 7.68
C VAL A 175 4.81 0.62 6.70
N ILE A 176 4.01 1.61 7.09
CA ILE A 176 2.91 2.11 6.26
C ILE A 176 3.43 3.22 5.34
N LEU A 177 3.40 2.97 4.04
CA LEU A 177 3.78 3.94 3.00
C LEU A 177 2.55 4.53 2.31
N THR A 178 2.64 5.78 1.86
CA THR A 178 1.62 6.36 0.97
C THR A 178 1.52 5.57 -0.32
N HIS A 179 0.32 5.57 -0.91
CA HIS A 179 0.01 4.90 -2.17
C HIS A 179 0.22 3.38 -2.18
N GLU A 180 0.50 2.77 -1.03
CA GLU A 180 0.55 1.34 -0.81
C GLU A 180 -0.62 0.89 0.06
N LYS A 181 -1.04 -0.35 -0.16
CA LYS A 181 -2.15 -0.94 0.56
C LYS A 181 -1.66 -1.46 1.90
N VAL A 182 -2.29 -0.99 2.97
CA VAL A 182 -2.15 -1.55 4.31
C VAL A 182 -3.40 -2.34 4.69
N ALA A 183 -3.21 -3.48 5.32
CA ALA A 183 -4.25 -4.31 5.91
C ALA A 183 -4.18 -4.21 7.43
N PHE A 184 -5.21 -3.65 8.07
CA PHE A 184 -5.39 -3.65 9.52
C PHE A 184 -6.17 -4.89 9.92
N ILE A 185 -5.55 -5.79 10.68
CA ILE A 185 -6.10 -7.07 11.10
C ILE A 185 -6.30 -7.02 12.61
N TYR A 186 -7.48 -7.38 13.08
CA TYR A 186 -7.80 -7.27 14.50
C TYR A 186 -8.70 -8.38 15.01
N HIS A 187 -8.55 -8.67 16.29
CA HIS A 187 -9.36 -9.64 17.03
C HIS A 187 -9.85 -9.04 18.34
N THR A 188 -11.03 -9.45 18.78
CA THR A 188 -11.63 -9.05 20.05
C THR A 188 -11.68 -10.23 21.00
N TYR A 189 -11.34 -9.99 22.26
CA TYR A 189 -11.31 -10.98 23.33
C TYR A 189 -12.04 -10.49 24.58
N ASP A 190 -12.49 -11.45 25.39
CA ASP A 190 -12.92 -11.22 26.75
C ASP A 190 -11.67 -11.24 27.66
N PRO A 191 -11.30 -10.11 28.29
CA PRO A 191 -10.10 -10.02 29.12
C PRO A 191 -10.11 -10.95 30.33
N ALA A 192 -11.29 -11.27 30.87
CA ALA A 192 -11.42 -12.07 32.08
C ALA A 192 -11.26 -13.57 31.82
N THR A 193 -11.66 -14.03 30.63
CA THR A 193 -11.62 -15.45 30.26
C THR A 193 -10.58 -15.78 29.20
N ASN A 194 -9.97 -14.77 28.58
CA ASN A 194 -9.12 -14.89 27.40
C ASN A 194 -9.81 -15.66 26.26
N SER A 195 -11.14 -15.55 26.17
CA SER A 195 -11.92 -16.19 25.12
C SER A 195 -12.19 -15.20 24.00
N ASN A 196 -12.15 -15.69 22.77
CA ASN A 196 -12.42 -14.88 21.60
C ASN A 196 -13.90 -14.41 21.59
N LEU A 197 -14.14 -13.14 21.27
CA LEU A 197 -15.48 -12.56 21.17
C LEU A 197 -15.93 -12.52 19.71
N ASP A 198 -16.65 -13.54 19.26
CA ASP A 198 -17.25 -13.57 17.92
C ASP A 198 -18.48 -12.67 17.78
N LYS A 199 -18.74 -12.22 16.55
CA LYS A 199 -19.92 -11.42 16.18
C LYS A 199 -20.06 -10.14 16.98
N MET A 200 -18.95 -9.44 17.18
CA MET A 200 -18.94 -8.10 17.75
C MET A 200 -19.11 -7.09 16.63
N LYS A 201 -20.17 -6.28 16.68
CA LYS A 201 -20.34 -5.10 15.82
C LYS A 201 -19.39 -4.00 16.30
N TYR A 202 -18.83 -3.24 15.37
CA TYR A 202 -17.95 -2.10 15.65
C TYR A 202 -17.97 -1.11 14.47
N ASP A 203 -17.52 0.11 14.75
CA ASP A 203 -17.17 1.11 13.74
C ASP A 203 -15.65 1.25 13.67
N PHE A 204 -15.07 1.06 12.49
CA PHE A 204 -13.64 1.25 12.22
C PHE A 204 -13.42 2.61 11.57
N ILE A 205 -12.60 3.44 12.19
CA ILE A 205 -12.40 4.84 11.81
C ILE A 205 -10.91 5.11 11.70
N LEU A 206 -10.49 5.73 10.58
CA LEU A 206 -9.15 6.27 10.44
C LEU A 206 -9.23 7.79 10.51
N LEU A 207 -8.40 8.37 11.37
CA LEU A 207 -8.17 9.81 11.41
C LEU A 207 -6.74 10.09 10.99
N GLN A 208 -6.54 11.16 10.21
CA GLN A 208 -5.21 11.69 9.90
C GLN A 208 -5.16 13.16 10.29
N SER A 209 -4.18 13.51 11.14
CA SER A 209 -4.08 14.86 11.73
C SER A 209 -5.38 15.33 12.40
N GLY A 210 -6.10 14.41 13.06
CA GLY A 210 -7.35 14.69 13.76
C GLY A 210 -8.60 14.81 12.85
N VAL A 211 -8.47 14.63 11.54
CA VAL A 211 -9.60 14.63 10.60
C VAL A 211 -9.95 13.20 10.23
N GLU A 212 -11.23 12.85 10.33
CA GLU A 212 -11.73 11.56 9.84
C GLU A 212 -11.59 11.47 8.32
N ILE A 213 -10.82 10.48 7.85
CA ILE A 213 -10.60 10.22 6.43
C ILE A 213 -11.32 8.96 5.95
N PHE A 214 -11.66 8.06 6.87
CA PHE A 214 -12.33 6.80 6.56
C PHE A 214 -13.17 6.32 7.73
N ARG A 215 -14.33 5.75 7.41
CA ARG A 215 -15.20 5.05 8.35
C ARG A 215 -15.86 3.88 7.65
N ASP A 216 -15.87 2.73 8.30
CA ASP A 216 -16.60 1.53 7.86
C ASP A 216 -17.16 0.77 9.06
N GLU A 217 -18.38 0.27 8.93
CA GLU A 217 -19.02 -0.55 9.97
C GLU A 217 -18.76 -2.03 9.69
N GLY A 218 -18.55 -2.83 10.74
CA GLY A 218 -18.26 -4.25 10.62
C GLY A 218 -18.85 -5.10 11.71
N VAL A 219 -18.82 -6.42 11.50
CA VAL A 219 -19.15 -7.42 12.50
C VAL A 219 -18.10 -8.53 12.44
N THR A 220 -17.43 -8.81 13.55
CA THR A 220 -16.38 -9.83 13.59
C THR A 220 -16.96 -11.23 13.32
N SER A 221 -16.18 -12.10 12.69
CA SER A 221 -16.64 -13.44 12.32
C SER A 221 -16.33 -14.48 13.39
N VAL A 222 -15.07 -14.91 13.51
CA VAL A 222 -14.53 -15.73 14.61
C VAL A 222 -13.74 -14.81 15.55
N GLY A 223 -14.44 -13.75 15.96
CA GLY A 223 -13.92 -12.66 16.78
C GLY A 223 -12.77 -11.87 16.19
N GLY A 224 -12.55 -11.95 14.88
CA GLY A 224 -11.71 -11.01 14.16
C GLY A 224 -12.30 -10.56 12.84
N ASP A 225 -11.70 -9.51 12.29
CA ASP A 225 -11.93 -8.98 10.95
C ASP A 225 -10.69 -8.19 10.49
N TYR A 226 -10.71 -7.66 9.27
CA TYR A 226 -9.66 -6.78 8.76
C TYR A 226 -10.21 -5.66 7.89
N ARG A 227 -9.46 -4.57 7.75
CA ARG A 227 -9.75 -3.46 6.83
C ARG A 227 -8.54 -3.08 6.04
N ASN A 228 -8.74 -2.89 4.75
CA ASN A 228 -7.70 -2.40 3.87
C ASN A 228 -7.84 -0.89 3.69
N TYR A 229 -6.73 -0.19 3.56
CA TYR A 229 -6.72 1.24 3.21
C TYR A 229 -5.47 1.59 2.41
N ILE A 230 -5.53 2.69 1.65
CA ILE A 230 -4.37 3.29 0.98
C ILE A 230 -4.36 4.77 1.34
N PHE A 231 -3.24 5.26 1.89
CA PHE A 231 -3.09 6.66 2.26
C PHE A 231 -2.54 7.49 1.11
N ASP A 232 -3.13 8.68 0.88
CA ASP A 232 -2.63 9.63 -0.13
C ASP A 232 -1.55 10.57 0.40
N LYS A 233 -1.48 10.74 1.71
CA LYS A 233 -0.60 11.72 2.36
C LYS A 233 0.14 11.07 3.53
N PRO A 234 1.41 11.44 3.76
CA PRO A 234 2.14 11.00 4.94
C PRO A 234 1.64 11.71 6.19
N GLY A 235 1.95 11.15 7.35
CA GLY A 235 1.67 11.74 8.65
C GLY A 235 1.08 10.76 9.67
N GLN A 236 0.86 11.29 10.86
CA GLN A 236 0.31 10.53 11.99
C GLN A 236 -1.15 10.16 11.75
N ILE A 237 -1.49 8.94 12.13
CA ILE A 237 -2.86 8.42 12.06
C ILE A 237 -3.35 7.90 13.41
N GLU A 238 -4.65 8.00 13.62
CA GLU A 238 -5.36 7.29 14.67
C GLU A 238 -6.23 6.20 14.04
N ILE A 239 -6.12 4.99 14.58
CA ILE A 239 -6.94 3.84 14.22
C ILE A 239 -7.90 3.63 15.38
N ARG A 240 -9.16 3.98 15.16
CA ARG A 240 -10.16 4.04 16.21
C ARG A 240 -11.26 3.02 15.97
N PHE A 241 -11.61 2.32 17.04
CA PHE A 241 -12.76 1.43 17.12
C PHE A 241 -13.77 2.05 18.07
N GLU A 242 -15.01 2.25 17.61
CA GLU A 242 -16.12 2.79 18.40
C GLU A 242 -17.31 1.82 18.38
N ASN A 243 -18.28 2.06 19.26
CA ASN A 243 -19.57 1.37 19.29
C ASN A 243 -19.45 -0.17 19.35
N ILE A 244 -18.41 -0.68 20.01
CA ILE A 244 -18.15 -2.12 20.11
C ILE A 244 -19.23 -2.79 20.96
N GLN A 245 -20.00 -3.71 20.37
CA GLN A 245 -21.10 -4.39 21.04
C GLN A 245 -21.40 -5.76 20.41
N SER A 246 -22.06 -6.65 21.15
CA SER A 246 -22.45 -7.96 20.61
C SER A 246 -23.55 -7.82 19.56
N ALA A 247 -23.36 -8.47 18.41
CA ALA A 247 -24.31 -8.57 17.32
C ALA A 247 -24.68 -10.04 17.06
N GLY A 248 -25.79 -10.48 17.65
CA GLY A 248 -26.32 -11.83 17.45
C GLY A 248 -25.94 -12.83 18.54
N SER A 249 -26.22 -14.11 18.27
CA SER A 249 -26.03 -15.20 19.23
C SER A 249 -24.65 -15.85 19.09
N SER A 250 -24.00 -16.03 20.24
CA SER A 250 -22.74 -16.75 20.40
C SER A 250 -22.90 -17.80 21.50
N GLY A 251 -22.09 -18.86 21.44
CA GLY A 251 -21.98 -19.85 22.52
C GLY A 251 -21.07 -19.39 23.68
N ILE A 252 -20.49 -18.19 23.59
CA ILE A 252 -19.49 -17.68 24.52
C ILE A 252 -20.19 -16.75 25.51
N GLU A 253 -20.22 -17.15 26.78
CA GLU A 253 -20.73 -16.32 27.87
C GLU A 253 -19.69 -15.26 28.26
N SER A 254 -20.05 -13.99 28.11
CA SER A 254 -19.19 -12.85 28.43
C SER A 254 -20.03 -11.65 28.86
N ALA A 255 -19.54 -10.91 29.87
CA ALA A 255 -20.12 -9.63 30.28
C ALA A 255 -20.04 -8.57 29.17
N ALA A 256 -19.10 -8.71 28.22
CA ALA A 256 -18.98 -7.86 27.05
C ALA A 256 -20.21 -7.91 26.12
N ARG A 257 -21.00 -8.99 26.21
CA ARG A 257 -22.19 -9.19 25.37
C ARG A 257 -23.47 -8.66 26.00
N GLY A 258 -23.42 -8.22 27.25
CA GLY A 258 -24.52 -7.51 27.88
C GLY A 258 -24.77 -6.16 27.21
N PRO A 259 -25.96 -5.56 27.40
CA PRO A 259 -26.21 -4.20 26.94
C PRO A 259 -25.21 -3.24 27.60
N ALA A 260 -24.44 -2.52 26.80
CA ALA A 260 -23.54 -1.49 27.29
C ALA A 260 -24.39 -0.33 27.85
N ALA A 261 -24.12 0.07 29.09
CA ALA A 261 -24.79 1.22 29.71
C ALA A 261 -24.47 2.53 28.98
N ASP A 262 -23.27 2.62 28.42
CA ASP A 262 -22.78 3.72 27.60
C ASP A 262 -21.81 3.18 26.54
N LEU A 263 -22.18 3.25 25.26
CA LEU A 263 -21.34 2.79 24.16
C LEU A 263 -20.11 3.67 23.94
N SER A 264 -20.06 4.90 24.47
CA SER A 264 -18.87 5.73 24.38
C SER A 264 -17.68 5.14 25.14
N MET A 265 -17.95 4.33 26.18
CA MET A 265 -16.94 3.58 26.93
C MET A 265 -16.35 2.41 26.11
N ARG A 266 -17.02 1.99 25.04
CA ARG A 266 -16.62 0.92 24.10
C ARG A 266 -15.80 1.49 22.94
N THR A 267 -14.79 2.28 23.31
CA THR A 267 -13.88 2.93 22.37
C THR A 267 -12.45 2.49 22.65
N ILE A 268 -11.70 2.16 21.59
CA ILE A 268 -10.27 1.83 21.62
C ILE A 268 -9.58 2.63 20.52
N VAL A 269 -8.41 3.20 20.83
CA VAL A 269 -7.62 4.01 19.90
C VAL A 269 -6.19 3.47 19.87
N PHE A 270 -5.68 3.26 18.67
CA PHE A 270 -4.27 3.01 18.39
C PHE A 270 -3.72 4.12 17.51
N THR A 271 -2.41 4.26 17.45
CA THR A 271 -1.76 5.25 16.60
C THR A 271 -0.64 4.60 15.78
N ALA A 272 -0.38 5.18 14.61
CA ALA A 272 0.71 4.78 13.75
C ALA A 272 1.22 5.98 12.93
N MET A 273 2.34 5.80 12.24
CA MET A 273 2.90 6.77 11.32
C MET A 273 2.82 6.27 9.87
N VAL A 274 2.40 7.14 8.95
CA VAL A 274 2.44 6.91 7.51
C VAL A 274 3.60 7.70 6.91
N TYR A 275 4.49 7.02 6.19
CA TYR A 275 5.65 7.63 5.54
C TYR A 275 5.38 7.90 4.06
N ASP A 276 6.09 8.89 3.52
CA ASP A 276 5.97 9.21 2.10
C ASP A 276 6.67 8.16 1.26
N ASN A 277 5.95 7.60 0.29
CA ASN A 277 6.53 6.74 -0.71
C ASN A 277 7.16 7.58 -1.81
N THR A 278 8.46 7.80 -1.73
CA THR A 278 9.21 8.61 -2.70
C THR A 278 9.18 8.03 -4.12
N GLN A 279 8.91 6.73 -4.26
CA GLN A 279 8.86 6.00 -5.53
C GLN A 279 7.48 5.96 -6.19
N LYS A 280 6.40 6.16 -5.41
CA LYS A 280 5.03 6.01 -5.90
C LYS A 280 4.20 7.22 -5.51
N GLN A 281 3.64 7.93 -6.49
CA GLN A 281 2.88 9.17 -6.25
C GLN A 281 1.37 9.03 -6.46
N GLU A 282 0.93 7.90 -7.00
CA GLU A 282 -0.48 7.63 -7.23
C GLU A 282 -0.80 6.14 -7.10
N HIS A 283 -2.07 5.84 -6.84
CA HIS A 283 -2.58 4.49 -6.83
C HIS A 283 -3.91 4.44 -7.59
N HIS A 284 -4.10 3.36 -8.35
CA HIS A 284 -5.37 3.08 -9.05
C HIS A 284 -6.06 1.82 -8.50
N GLU A 285 -5.50 1.23 -7.44
CA GLU A 285 -6.06 0.02 -6.84
C GLU A 285 -7.36 0.36 -6.10
N ILE A 286 -8.43 -0.33 -6.46
CA ILE A 286 -9.71 -0.21 -5.76
C ILE A 286 -9.63 -1.08 -4.50
N VAL A 287 -9.67 -0.44 -3.34
CA VAL A 287 -9.67 -1.12 -2.05
C VAL A 287 -11.05 -1.72 -1.79
N VAL A 288 -11.15 -3.05 -1.83
CA VAL A 288 -12.38 -3.79 -1.53
C VAL A 288 -12.34 -4.31 -0.08
N GLN A 289 -13.33 -3.94 0.72
CA GLN A 289 -13.46 -4.42 2.09
C GLN A 289 -14.04 -5.85 2.15
N PRO A 290 -13.73 -6.64 3.19
CA PRO A 290 -14.07 -8.07 3.24
C PRO A 290 -15.58 -8.32 3.26
N ALA A 291 -16.33 -7.51 4.02
CA ALA A 291 -17.78 -7.62 4.16
C ALA A 291 -18.51 -7.46 2.81
N LYS A 292 -18.05 -6.54 1.95
CA LYS A 292 -18.62 -6.31 0.62
C LYS A 292 -18.44 -7.50 -0.33
N ARG A 293 -17.40 -8.33 -0.14
CA ARG A 293 -17.17 -9.50 -1.02
C ARG A 293 -18.26 -10.56 -0.82
N VAL A 294 -18.67 -10.81 0.42
CA VAL A 294 -19.68 -11.84 0.73
C VAL A 294 -21.07 -11.40 0.29
N GLU A 295 -21.44 -10.14 0.57
CA GLU A 295 -22.74 -9.58 0.15
C GLU A 295 -22.87 -9.59 -1.38
N LEU A 296 -21.84 -9.12 -2.10
CA LEU A 296 -21.81 -9.16 -3.56
C LEU A 296 -21.94 -10.60 -4.10
N GLN A 297 -21.31 -11.59 -3.45
CA GLN A 297 -21.48 -13.00 -3.81
C GLN A 297 -22.91 -13.49 -3.61
N TYR A 298 -23.58 -13.13 -2.52
CA TYR A 298 -24.98 -13.48 -2.28
C TYR A 298 -25.92 -12.78 -3.27
N GLU A 299 -25.71 -11.50 -3.56
CA GLU A 299 -26.49 -10.76 -4.57
C GLU A 299 -26.33 -11.37 -5.97
N ILE A 300 -25.10 -11.70 -6.36
CA ILE A 300 -24.81 -12.40 -7.62
C ILE A 300 -25.49 -13.77 -7.62
N LEU A 301 -25.44 -14.53 -6.52
CA LEU A 301 -26.09 -15.83 -6.43
C LEU A 301 -27.62 -15.72 -6.54
N ILE A 302 -28.23 -14.71 -5.89
CA ILE A 302 -29.65 -14.41 -6.01
C ILE A 302 -30.00 -14.10 -7.47
N LEU A 303 -29.23 -13.26 -8.16
CA LEU A 303 -29.44 -12.96 -9.58
C LEU A 303 -29.32 -14.22 -10.46
N ILE A 304 -28.29 -15.04 -10.24
CA ILE A 304 -28.06 -16.30 -10.95
C ILE A 304 -29.19 -17.31 -10.73
N ILE A 305 -29.88 -17.29 -9.58
CA ILE A 305 -31.00 -18.21 -9.30
C ILE A 305 -32.33 -17.62 -9.80
N THR A 306 -32.60 -16.35 -9.49
CA THR A 306 -33.89 -15.71 -9.74
C THR A 306 -34.13 -15.42 -11.22
N ILE A 307 -33.11 -15.02 -11.98
CA ILE A 307 -33.26 -14.74 -13.42
C ILE A 307 -33.63 -16.01 -14.21
N PRO A 308 -32.89 -17.13 -14.12
CA PRO A 308 -33.30 -18.37 -14.78
C PRO A 308 -34.61 -18.94 -14.24
N GLY A 309 -34.87 -18.81 -12.93
CA GLY A 309 -36.14 -19.22 -12.33
C GLY A 309 -37.33 -18.46 -12.91
N ALA A 310 -37.24 -17.13 -13.01
CA ALA A 310 -38.27 -16.30 -13.61
C ALA A 310 -38.47 -16.62 -15.11
N LEU A 311 -37.37 -16.81 -15.85
CA LEU A 311 -37.43 -17.20 -17.28
C LEU A 311 -38.09 -18.57 -17.46
N ALA A 312 -37.81 -19.53 -16.59
CA ALA A 312 -38.44 -20.86 -16.62
C ALA A 312 -39.95 -20.76 -16.33
N ILE A 313 -40.36 -19.95 -15.34
CA ILE A 313 -41.77 -19.70 -15.03
C ILE A 313 -42.47 -19.05 -16.24
N ILE A 314 -41.86 -18.03 -16.85
CA ILE A 314 -42.37 -17.37 -18.06
C ILE A 314 -42.52 -18.39 -19.20
N ALA A 315 -41.53 -19.25 -19.41
CA ALA A 315 -41.57 -20.30 -20.44
C ALA A 315 -42.70 -21.32 -20.18
N VAL A 316 -42.91 -21.73 -18.93
CA VAL A 316 -44.02 -22.62 -18.54
C VAL A 316 -45.36 -21.94 -18.77
N LEU A 317 -45.53 -20.70 -18.34
CA LEU A 317 -46.75 -19.92 -18.59
C LEU A 317 -47.00 -19.73 -20.09
N TYR A 318 -45.95 -19.47 -20.88
CA TYR A 318 -46.05 -19.39 -22.33
C TYR A 318 -46.45 -20.74 -22.96
N MET A 319 -45.93 -21.86 -22.47
CA MET A 319 -46.35 -23.19 -22.95
C MET A 319 -47.79 -23.54 -22.57
N MET A 320 -48.25 -23.14 -21.39
CA MET A 320 -49.61 -23.39 -20.90
C MET A 320 -50.65 -22.51 -21.61
N TYR A 321 -50.35 -21.23 -21.82
CA TYR A 321 -51.33 -20.23 -22.29
C TYR A 321 -51.07 -19.74 -23.73
N GLY A 322 -49.90 -19.98 -24.31
CA GLY A 322 -49.50 -19.52 -25.65
C GLY A 322 -50.02 -20.37 -26.82
N LYS A 323 -50.70 -21.50 -26.57
CA LYS A 323 -51.33 -22.33 -27.63
C LYS A 323 -52.70 -21.78 -28.09
N GLY A 324 -52.83 -20.47 -28.20
CA GLY A 324 -54.02 -19.79 -28.70
C GLY A 324 -53.76 -18.99 -29.98
N LYS A 325 -53.32 -19.66 -31.06
CA LYS A 325 -53.45 -19.25 -32.49
C LYS A 325 -52.55 -20.12 -33.39
N ARG A 326 -52.99 -21.32 -33.76
CA ARG A 326 -52.57 -21.94 -35.03
C ARG A 326 -53.68 -21.71 -36.04
N SER A 327 -53.48 -20.77 -36.95
CA SER A 327 -54.39 -20.53 -38.07
C SER A 327 -54.36 -21.74 -39.01
N PHE A 328 -55.55 -22.26 -39.32
CA PHE A 328 -55.75 -23.27 -40.36
C PHE A 328 -55.51 -22.60 -41.71
N ARG A 329 -54.32 -22.77 -42.31
CA ARG A 329 -54.08 -22.40 -43.70
C ARG A 329 -54.51 -23.58 -44.58
N LYS A 330 -55.74 -23.54 -45.09
CA LYS A 330 -56.19 -24.43 -46.19
C LYS A 330 -55.28 -24.16 -47.40
N SER A 331 -54.64 -25.19 -47.90
CA SER A 331 -54.04 -25.24 -49.23
C SER A 331 -55.16 -25.21 -50.28
N SER A 332 -55.00 -24.36 -51.28
CA SER A 332 -55.83 -24.16 -52.45
C SER A 332 -55.42 -25.08 -53.61
N ALA A 333 -56.37 -25.71 -54.31
CA ALA A 333 -56.52 -25.70 -55.79
C ALA A 333 -57.45 -26.83 -56.30
N VAL A 334 -58.28 -26.43 -57.29
CA VAL A 334 -59.15 -27.18 -58.24
C VAL A 334 -60.38 -27.90 -57.68
#